data_AF-A0A0K8UIR4-F1
#
_entry.id   AF-A0A0K8UIR4-F1
#
_cell.length_a   1.000
_cell.length_b   1.000
_cell.length_c   1.000
_cell.angle_alpha   90.00
_cell.angle_beta   90.00
_cell.angle_gamma   90.00
#
_symmetry.space_group_name_H-M   'P 1'
#
loop_
_entity.id
_entity.type
_entity.pdbx_description
1 polymer ?
#
loop_
_entity_poly.entity_id
_entity_poly.type
_entity_poly.pdbx_seq_one_letter_code
_entity_poly.pdbx_strand_id
1 'polypeptide(L)'
;MPVAFPPTFAALRLVPFNINPHYLEPDAATRHKGETRDERINEFIEYHKKPVLGLREGTALLVEGDKAILVGDRNAKLFMANKEQVEFAPNTDLSFLLSQS
;
A
#
# COMPACT_ATOMS: atom_id res chain seq x y z
N MET A 1 3.62 9.91 -11.38
CA MET A 1 2.72 10.54 -12.37
C MET A 1 3.16 10.05 -13.74
N PRO A 2 2.28 9.49 -14.57
CA PRO A 2 2.71 8.96 -15.85
C PRO A 2 3.08 10.11 -16.80
N VAL A 3 4.14 9.93 -17.60
CA VAL A 3 4.60 10.93 -18.59
C VAL A 3 3.55 11.13 -19.69
N ALA A 4 2.77 10.10 -19.99
CA ALA A 4 1.61 10.15 -20.87
C ALA A 4 0.37 9.61 -20.12
N PHE A 5 -0.78 10.23 -20.35
CA PHE A 5 -2.02 9.73 -19.77
C PHE A 5 -2.35 8.34 -20.34
N PRO A 6 -2.50 7.30 -19.52
CA PRO A 6 -2.87 5.99 -20.01
C PRO A 6 -4.34 6.01 -20.45
N PRO A 7 -4.76 5.17 -21.42
CA PRO A 7 -6.16 5.10 -21.83
C PRO A 7 -7.13 4.85 -20.66
N THR A 8 -6.67 4.14 -19.63
CA THR A 8 -7.39 3.94 -18.36
C THR A 8 -6.39 3.74 -17.21
N PHE A 9 -6.86 3.84 -15.95
CA PHE A 9 -6.10 3.40 -14.77
C PHE A 9 -6.31 1.92 -14.40
N ALA A 10 -7.01 1.14 -15.23
CA ALA A 10 -7.10 -0.30 -15.02
C ALA A 10 -5.75 -0.97 -15.28
N ALA A 11 -5.30 -1.80 -14.35
CA ALA A 11 -4.07 -2.57 -14.43
C ALA A 11 -4.37 -4.07 -14.58
N LEU A 12 -3.38 -4.93 -14.34
CA LEU A 12 -3.47 -6.40 -14.51
C LEU A 12 -4.43 -7.10 -13.55
N ARG A 13 -4.82 -6.46 -12.44
CA ARG A 13 -5.69 -7.04 -11.39
C ARG A 13 -5.18 -8.37 -10.81
N LEU A 14 -3.86 -8.52 -10.66
CA LEU A 14 -3.25 -9.71 -10.05
C LEU A 14 -3.52 -9.81 -8.53
N VAL A 15 -3.81 -8.68 -7.89
CA VAL A 15 -4.22 -8.59 -6.49
C VAL A 15 -5.43 -7.66 -6.35
N PRO A 16 -6.34 -7.88 -5.37
CA PRO A 16 -7.59 -7.11 -5.23
C PRO A 16 -7.43 -5.80 -4.44
N PHE A 17 -6.19 -5.41 -4.11
CA PHE A 17 -5.86 -4.18 -3.39
C PHE A 17 -4.82 -3.36 -4.18
N ASN A 18 -4.56 -2.13 -3.74
CA ASN A 18 -3.53 -1.28 -4.35
C ASN A 18 -2.21 -1.39 -3.57
N ILE A 19 -1.09 -1.25 -4.27
CA ILE A 19 0.23 -1.19 -3.66
C ILE A 19 0.73 0.25 -3.77
N ASN A 20 1.19 0.81 -2.66
CA ASN A 20 2.00 2.02 -2.66
C ASN A 20 3.47 1.60 -2.51
N PRO A 21 4.22 1.49 -3.63
CA PRO A 21 5.63 1.13 -3.56
C PRO A 21 6.45 2.32 -3.03
N HIS A 22 7.66 2.03 -2.55
CA HIS A 22 8.55 3.04 -1.97
C HIS A 22 7.82 3.87 -0.90
N TYR A 23 7.03 3.19 -0.05
CA TYR A 23 6.40 3.83 1.10
C TYR A 23 7.48 4.31 2.06
N LEU A 24 7.35 5.56 2.48
CA LEU A 24 8.24 6.21 3.43
C LEU A 24 7.39 6.94 4.45
N GLU A 25 7.85 6.92 5.70
CA GLU A 25 7.19 7.66 6.76
C GLU A 25 7.40 9.17 6.61
N PRO A 26 6.49 9.97 7.17
CA PRO A 26 6.74 11.40 7.32
C PRO A 26 8.02 11.62 8.13
N ASP A 27 8.99 12.32 7.57
CA ASP A 27 10.14 12.78 8.33
C ASP A 27 9.70 13.88 9.31
N ALA A 28 9.73 13.58 10.61
CA ALA A 28 9.32 14.52 11.66
C ALA A 28 10.18 15.80 11.71
N ALA A 29 11.39 15.78 11.12
CA ALA A 29 12.28 16.94 11.06
C ALA A 29 12.03 17.82 9.83
N THR A 30 11.20 17.40 8.89
CA THR A 30 10.98 18.14 7.65
C THR A 30 10.23 19.45 7.89
N ARG A 31 10.64 20.51 7.17
CA ARG A 31 9.90 21.79 7.09
C ARG A 31 9.04 21.88 5.82
N HIS A 32 9.04 20.82 5.01
CA HIS A 32 8.23 20.75 3.81
C HIS A 32 6.75 20.74 4.20
N LYS A 33 5.95 21.65 3.61
CA LYS A 33 4.52 21.82 3.91
C LYS A 33 3.57 21.15 2.92
N GLY A 34 4.10 20.40 1.95
CA GLY A 34 3.27 19.56 1.09
C GLY A 34 2.82 18.29 1.82
N GLU A 35 1.83 17.62 1.24
CA GLU A 35 1.21 16.43 1.83
C GLU A 35 2.22 15.30 2.06
N THR A 36 2.06 14.64 3.19
CA THR A 36 2.72 13.39 3.53
C THR A 36 2.19 12.25 2.66
N ARG A 37 2.90 11.12 2.66
CA ARG A 37 2.43 9.92 1.98
C ARG A 37 1.11 9.43 2.56
N ASP A 38 0.96 9.52 3.88
CA ASP A 38 -0.23 9.07 4.60
C ASP A 38 -1.46 9.91 4.23
N GLU A 39 -1.32 11.23 4.17
CA GLU A 39 -2.41 12.13 3.74
C GLU A 39 -2.89 11.78 2.33
N ARG A 40 -1.97 11.65 1.37
CA ARG A 40 -2.32 11.30 -0.03
C ARG A 40 -2.99 9.93 -0.15
N ILE A 41 -2.55 8.94 0.64
CA ILE A 41 -3.17 7.62 0.64
C ILE A 41 -4.54 7.68 1.31
N ASN A 42 -4.69 8.43 2.40
CA ASN A 42 -5.98 8.60 3.09
C ASN A 42 -7.01 9.29 2.19
N GLU A 43 -6.62 10.30 1.41
CA GLU A 43 -7.50 10.90 0.39
C GLU A 43 -7.95 9.88 -0.68
N PHE A 44 -7.00 9.08 -1.19
CA PHE A 44 -7.31 8.00 -2.14
C PHE A 44 -8.29 6.99 -1.53
N ILE A 45 -8.05 6.57 -0.28
CA ILE A 45 -8.90 5.65 0.47
C ILE A 45 -10.28 6.25 0.66
N GLU A 46 -10.39 7.54 0.96
CA GLU A 46 -11.66 8.21 1.17
C GLU A 46 -12.52 8.23 -0.10
N TYR A 47 -11.90 8.49 -1.25
CA TYR A 47 -12.63 8.54 -2.51
C TYR A 47 -12.93 7.14 -3.10
N HIS A 48 -11.95 6.23 -3.07
CA HIS A 48 -12.06 4.94 -3.77
C HIS A 48 -12.48 3.78 -2.87
N LYS A 49 -12.36 3.91 -1.55
CA LYS A 49 -12.66 2.87 -0.55
C LYS A 49 -11.97 1.52 -0.82
N LYS A 50 -10.80 1.54 -1.48
CA LYS A 50 -10.00 0.35 -1.82
C LYS A 50 -8.74 0.26 -0.96
N PRO A 51 -8.43 -0.88 -0.32
CA PRO A 51 -7.23 -1.01 0.51
C PRO A 51 -5.95 -0.64 -0.23
N VAL A 52 -5.00 -0.07 0.50
CA VAL A 52 -3.65 0.26 0.02
C VAL A 52 -2.62 -0.35 0.96
N LEU A 53 -1.72 -1.18 0.43
CA LEU A 53 -0.58 -1.71 1.15
C LEU A 53 0.68 -0.90 0.80
N GLY A 54 1.21 -0.18 1.78
CA GLY A 54 2.48 0.54 1.69
C GLY A 54 3.67 -0.39 1.87
N LEU A 55 4.45 -0.59 0.82
CA LEU A 55 5.67 -1.40 0.84
C LEU A 55 6.91 -0.49 0.87
N ARG A 56 7.73 -0.67 1.90
CA ARG A 56 9.01 0.03 2.06
C ARG A 56 10.04 -0.53 1.08
N GLU A 57 11.06 0.25 0.75
CA GLU A 57 12.14 -0.25 -0.11
C GLU A 57 12.84 -1.45 0.53
N GLY A 58 13.20 -2.43 -0.31
CA GLY A 58 13.79 -3.70 0.15
C GLY A 58 12.77 -4.75 0.59
N THR A 59 11.46 -4.44 0.56
CA THR A 59 10.40 -5.41 0.84
C THR A 59 9.57 -5.72 -0.39
N ALA A 60 8.92 -6.88 -0.37
CA ALA A 60 7.97 -7.30 -1.38
C ALA A 60 6.83 -8.12 -0.75
N LEU A 61 5.77 -8.33 -1.51
CA LEU A 61 4.74 -9.29 -1.15
C LEU A 61 4.87 -10.49 -2.10
N LEU A 62 5.26 -11.65 -1.57
CA LEU A 62 5.30 -12.89 -2.33
C LEU A 62 3.91 -13.51 -2.32
N VAL A 63 3.30 -13.61 -3.50
CA VAL A 63 1.97 -14.20 -3.68
C VAL A 63 2.09 -15.52 -4.43
N GLU A 64 1.72 -16.61 -3.78
CA GLU A 64 1.73 -17.97 -4.33
C GLU A 64 0.38 -18.64 -4.06
N GLY A 65 -0.47 -18.72 -5.09
CA GLY A 65 -1.84 -19.21 -4.96
C GLY A 65 -2.70 -18.30 -4.09
N ASP A 66 -3.19 -18.84 -2.97
CA ASP A 66 -4.00 -18.13 -1.98
C ASP A 66 -3.16 -17.57 -0.81
N LYS A 67 -1.82 -17.68 -0.89
CA LYS A 67 -0.91 -17.16 0.14
C LYS A 67 -0.25 -15.87 -0.28
N ALA A 68 -0.22 -14.90 0.62
CA ALA A 68 0.53 -13.65 0.47
C ALA A 68 1.42 -13.40 1.69
N ILE A 69 2.74 -13.47 1.52
CA ILE A 69 3.72 -13.30 2.60
C ILE A 69 4.53 -12.02 2.39
N LEU A 70 4.63 -11.19 3.43
CA LEU A 70 5.53 -10.03 3.41
C LEU A 70 6.99 -10.51 3.52
N VAL A 71 7.78 -10.30 2.47
CA VAL A 71 9.20 -10.67 2.44
C VAL A 71 10.07 -9.41 2.52
N GLY A 72 11.23 -9.54 3.15
CA GLY A 72 12.16 -8.43 3.44
C GLY A 72 12.39 -8.28 4.94
N ASP A 73 12.91 -7.12 5.35
CA ASP A 73 13.34 -6.83 6.73
C ASP A 73 12.61 -5.62 7.36
N ARG A 74 11.68 -4.99 6.63
CA ARG A 74 10.90 -3.85 7.11
C ARG A 74 9.42 -4.16 7.17
N ASN A 75 8.72 -3.46 8.04
CA ASN A 75 7.27 -3.58 8.15
C ASN A 75 6.57 -3.10 6.87
N ALA A 76 5.34 -3.53 6.67
CA ALA A 76 4.40 -2.94 5.71
C ALA A 76 3.25 -2.26 6.44
N LYS A 77 2.76 -1.15 5.87
CA LYS A 77 1.66 -0.38 6.46
C LYS A 77 0.39 -0.54 5.63
N LEU A 78 -0.70 -0.97 6.24
CA LEU A 78 -1.99 -1.16 5.58
C LEU A 78 -2.94 0.00 5.88
N PHE A 79 -3.53 0.54 4.83
CA PHE A 79 -4.54 1.59 4.87
C PHE A 79 -5.88 1.02 4.40
N MET A 80 -6.94 1.23 5.18
CA MET A 80 -8.30 0.79 4.89
C MET A 80 -9.30 1.89 5.29
N ALA A 81 -10.40 1.99 4.55
CA ALA A 81 -11.45 2.96 4.86
C ALA A 81 -12.05 2.68 6.26
N ASN A 82 -12.27 3.74 7.03
CA ASN A 82 -12.88 3.70 8.36
C ASN A 82 -12.14 2.79 9.37
N LYS A 83 -10.84 2.55 9.17
CA LYS A 83 -10.00 1.76 10.08
C LYS A 83 -8.71 2.50 10.36
N GLU A 84 -8.16 2.25 11.54
CA GLU A 84 -6.80 2.70 11.85
C GLU A 84 -5.79 1.99 10.94
N GLN A 85 -4.70 2.70 10.66
CA GLN A 85 -3.61 2.17 9.85
C GLN A 85 -2.83 1.14 10.68
N VAL A 86 -2.52 -0.01 10.08
CA VAL A 86 -1.90 -1.14 10.80
C VAL A 86 -0.54 -1.46 10.20
N GLU A 87 0.47 -1.63 11.06
CA GLU A 87 1.80 -2.11 10.66
C GLU A 87 1.88 -3.64 10.79
N PHE A 88 2.50 -4.28 9.82
CA PHE A 88 2.75 -5.71 9.80
C PHE A 88 4.25 -5.98 9.73
N ALA A 89 4.75 -6.83 10.61
CA ALA A 89 6.16 -7.21 10.67
C ALA A 89 6.57 -8.07 9.46
N PRO A 90 7.86 -8.13 9.11
CA PRO A 90 8.38 -9.08 8.13
C PRO A 90 7.90 -10.51 8.38
N ASN A 91 7.73 -11.28 7.30
CA ASN A 91 7.22 -12.66 7.30
C ASN A 91 5.77 -12.83 7.80
N THR A 92 5.02 -11.74 7.95
CA THR A 92 3.59 -11.82 8.26
C THR A 92 2.80 -12.35 7.08
N ASP A 93 1.84 -13.23 7.38
CA ASP A 93 0.82 -13.70 6.44
C ASP A 93 -0.27 -12.62 6.26
N LEU A 94 -0.38 -12.12 5.03
CA LEU A 94 -1.34 -11.09 4.61
C LEU A 94 -2.38 -11.66 3.63
N SER A 95 -2.58 -12.98 3.61
CA SER A 95 -3.50 -13.67 2.69
C SER A 95 -4.96 -13.20 2.83
N PHE A 96 -5.33 -12.65 4.00
CA PHE A 96 -6.65 -12.01 4.20
C PHE A 96 -6.92 -10.86 3.23
N LEU A 97 -5.88 -10.26 2.64
CA LEU A 97 -6.02 -9.23 1.61
C LEU A 97 -6.48 -9.80 0.26
N LEU A 98 -6.29 -11.10 0.00
CA LEU A 98 -6.68 -11.75 -1.26
C LEU A 98 -8.18 -12.10 -1.31
N SER A 99 -8.84 -12.23 -0.16
CA SER A 99 -10.25 -12.66 -0.07
C SER A 99 -11.27 -11.51 0.00
N GLN A 100 -10.83 -10.26 -0.05
CA GLN A 100 -11.72 -9.10 -0.01
C GLN A 100 -12.26 -8.82 -1.43
N SER A 101 -13.46 -9.33 -1.71
CA SER A 101 -14.27 -8.99 -2.89
C SER A 101 -15.38 -8.02 -2.51
#